data_AF-A0A923J2L5-F1
#
_entry.id   AF-A0A923J2L5-F1
#
_cell.length_a   1.000
_cell.length_b   1.000
_cell.length_c   1.000
_cell.angle_alpha   90.00
_cell.angle_beta   90.00
_cell.angle_gamma   90.00
#
_symmetry.space_group_name_H-M   'P 1'
#
loop_
_entity.id
_entity.type
_entity.pdbx_description
1 polymer ?
#
loop_
_entity_poly.entity_id
_entity_poly.type
_entity_poly.pdbx_seq_one_letter_code
_entity_poly.pdbx_strand_id
1 'polypeptide(L)'
;MSSDIHSEGSAVDRKSEQIAHLLHPEPPPQLLNIDQMAEVLNVPKSWLYGKTRETGPEAIPRLKLGKYLRFEPVVVLEWIRRQTAAGMG
;
A
#
# COMPACT_ATOMS: atom_id res chain seq x y z
N MET A 1 -46.33 -28.36 1.84
CA MET A 1 -45.98 -27.93 0.47
C MET A 1 -45.45 -26.52 0.55
N SER A 2 -44.29 -26.31 -0.08
CA SER A 2 -43.48 -25.11 -0.37
C SER A 2 -43.66 -23.88 0.53
N SER A 3 -42.66 -23.46 1.32
CA SER A 3 -41.33 -22.95 0.93
C SER A 3 -41.42 -21.72 0.03
N ASP A 4 -41.46 -20.54 0.65
CA ASP A 4 -41.00 -19.30 0.03
C ASP A 4 -40.03 -18.62 1.00
N ILE A 5 -38.74 -18.79 0.71
CA ILE A 5 -37.61 -18.20 1.41
C ILE A 5 -36.96 -17.20 0.45
N HIS A 6 -36.84 -15.96 0.93
CA HIS A 6 -35.92 -14.87 0.55
C HIS A 6 -35.92 -14.38 -0.91
N SER A 7 -36.04 -13.06 -1.08
CA SER A 7 -34.85 -12.20 -1.28
C SER A 7 -35.27 -10.84 -1.81
N GLU A 8 -35.52 -9.89 -0.93
CA GLU A 8 -35.46 -8.47 -1.29
C GLU A 8 -34.45 -7.79 -0.36
N GLY A 9 -33.18 -7.89 -0.77
CA GLY A 9 -32.15 -6.96 -0.31
C GLY A 9 -32.59 -5.55 -0.68
N SER A 10 -32.89 -4.75 0.34
CA SER A 10 -33.52 -3.45 0.22
C SER A 10 -32.62 -2.46 -0.52
N ALA A 11 -33.21 -1.62 -1.37
CA ALA A 11 -32.52 -0.57 -2.15
C ALA A 11 -31.76 0.44 -1.26
N VAL A 12 -32.01 0.44 0.05
CA VAL A 12 -31.31 1.26 1.04
C VAL A 12 -29.84 0.86 1.16
N ASP A 13 -29.50 -0.44 1.09
CA ASP A 13 -28.14 -0.92 1.31
C ASP A 13 -27.15 -0.43 0.23
N ARG A 14 -27.57 -0.50 -1.05
CA ARG A 14 -26.76 -0.05 -2.20
C ARG A 14 -26.49 1.45 -2.22
N LYS A 15 -27.46 2.26 -1.76
CA LYS A 15 -27.31 3.73 -1.73
C LYS A 15 -26.38 4.16 -0.61
N SER A 16 -26.36 3.45 0.52
CA SER A 16 -25.41 3.69 1.62
C SER A 16 -23.96 3.41 1.23
N GLU A 17 -23.69 2.33 0.49
CA GLU A 17 -22.33 2.03 0.00
C GLU A 17 -21.82 3.10 -0.98
N GLN A 18 -22.71 3.60 -1.85
CA GLN A 18 -22.37 4.65 -2.81
C GLN A 18 -22.12 6.02 -2.14
N ILE A 19 -22.79 6.29 -1.03
CA ILE A 19 -22.57 7.49 -0.21
C ILE A 19 -21.24 7.40 0.55
N ALA A 20 -20.85 6.22 1.03
CA ALA A 20 -19.56 6.02 1.70
C ALA A 20 -18.38 6.39 0.79
N HIS A 21 -18.42 6.02 -0.49
CA HIS A 21 -17.36 6.38 -1.46
C HIS A 21 -17.28 7.90 -1.73
N LEU A 22 -18.41 8.63 -1.64
CA LEU A 22 -18.46 10.08 -1.81
C LEU A 22 -17.99 10.86 -0.56
N LEU A 23 -18.11 10.26 0.63
CA LEU A 23 -17.74 10.86 1.92
C LEU A 23 -16.34 10.48 2.38
N HIS A 24 -15.77 9.39 1.86
CA HIS A 24 -14.42 8.95 2.16
C HIS A 24 -13.57 9.12 0.89
N PRO A 25 -12.96 10.30 0.67
CA PRO A 25 -11.79 10.33 -0.22
C PRO A 25 -10.84 9.27 0.31
N GLU A 26 -10.35 8.40 -0.57
CA GLU A 26 -9.28 7.45 -0.23
C GLU A 26 -8.27 8.20 0.64
N PRO A 27 -7.97 7.71 1.87
CA PRO A 27 -7.05 8.41 2.75
C PRO A 27 -5.77 8.67 1.95
N PRO A 28 -5.23 9.90 2.01
CA PRO A 28 -4.10 10.26 1.18
C PRO A 28 -3.00 9.21 1.34
N PRO A 29 -2.27 8.85 0.27
CA PRO A 29 -1.26 7.80 0.31
C PRO A 29 -0.36 7.99 1.52
N GLN A 30 -0.38 7.03 2.45
CA GLN A 30 0.34 7.18 3.70
C GLN A 30 1.84 7.10 3.42
N LEU A 31 2.51 8.25 3.51
CA LEU A 31 3.96 8.35 3.40
C LEU A 31 4.61 7.90 4.70
N LEU A 32 5.23 6.74 4.66
CA LEU A 32 5.88 6.13 5.81
C LEU A 32 7.28 6.66 6.01
N ASN A 33 7.69 6.81 7.27
CA ASN A 33 9.09 7.03 7.61
C ASN A 33 9.89 5.70 7.53
N ILE A 34 11.19 5.78 7.80
CA ILE A 34 12.11 4.63 7.73
C ILE A 34 11.74 3.51 8.72
N ASP A 35 11.24 3.84 9.91
CA ASP A 35 10.86 2.86 10.94
C ASP A 35 9.59 2.13 10.51
N GLN A 36 8.55 2.88 10.15
CA GLN A 36 7.27 2.34 9.69
C GLN A 36 7.42 1.47 8.44
N MET A 37 8.25 1.89 7.48
CA MET A 37 8.47 1.09 6.28
C MET A 37 9.26 -0.19 6.59
N ALA A 38 10.21 -0.16 7.52
CA ALA A 38 10.93 -1.35 7.96
C ALA A 38 10.00 -2.37 8.64
N GLU A 39 9.05 -1.89 9.44
CA GLU A 39 7.98 -2.71 10.02
C GLU A 39 7.09 -3.34 8.95
N VAL A 40 6.63 -2.56 7.97
CA VAL A 40 5.82 -3.07 6.85
C VAL A 40 6.54 -4.18 6.07
N LEU A 41 7.84 -4.01 5.84
CA LEU A 41 8.66 -5.01 5.15
C LEU A 41 9.08 -6.18 6.06
N ASN A 42 8.85 -6.07 7.36
CA ASN A 42 9.32 -7.00 8.39
C ASN A 42 10.84 -7.26 8.29
N VAL A 43 11.64 -6.19 8.15
CA VAL A 43 13.10 -6.23 8.04
C VAL A 43 13.77 -5.34 9.08
N PRO A 44 15.04 -5.59 9.44
CA PRO A 44 15.79 -4.66 10.27
C PRO A 44 15.90 -3.26 9.64
N LYS A 45 15.72 -2.20 10.45
CA LYS A 45 15.88 -0.80 10.01
C LYS A 45 17.23 -0.55 9.30
N SER A 46 18.29 -1.19 9.79
CA SER A 46 19.64 -1.09 9.21
C SER A 46 19.72 -1.60 7.77
N TRP A 47 18.97 -2.66 7.43
CA TRP A 47 18.87 -3.16 6.06
C TRP A 47 18.24 -2.11 5.16
N LEU A 48 17.13 -1.51 5.60
CA LEU A 48 16.44 -0.48 4.81
C LEU A 48 17.32 0.77 4.65
N TYR A 49 18.02 1.21 5.70
CA TYR A 49 19.02 2.26 5.57
C TYR A 49 20.11 1.91 4.54
N GLY A 50 20.61 0.68 4.54
CA GLY A 50 21.55 0.18 3.53
C GLY A 50 21.01 0.39 2.11
N LYS A 51 19.76 -0.03 1.87
CA LYS A 51 19.08 0.16 0.57
C LYS A 51 18.90 1.61 0.18
N THR A 52 18.65 2.50 1.13
CA THR A 52 18.56 3.94 0.83
C THR A 52 19.92 4.56 0.48
N ARG A 53 21.05 3.90 0.71
CA ARG A 53 22.35 4.45 0.29
C ARG A 53 22.66 4.14 -1.17
N GLU A 54 22.02 3.11 -1.73
CA GLU A 54 22.12 2.78 -3.14
C GLU A 54 21.49 3.91 -4.00
N THR A 55 22.09 4.16 -5.15
CA THR A 55 21.68 5.20 -6.11
C THR A 55 21.65 4.60 -7.51
N GLY A 56 20.63 4.96 -8.28
CA GLY A 56 20.47 4.51 -9.66
C GLY A 56 19.00 4.20 -9.97
N PRO A 57 18.70 3.80 -11.21
CA PRO A 57 17.34 3.43 -11.63
C PRO A 57 16.75 2.28 -10.81
N GLU A 58 17.61 1.38 -10.34
CA GLU A 58 17.23 0.19 -9.56
C GLU A 58 17.22 0.43 -8.04
N ALA A 59 17.53 1.64 -7.58
CA ALA A 59 17.51 1.95 -6.15
C ALA A 59 16.08 1.90 -5.58
N ILE A 60 15.99 1.64 -4.28
CA ILE A 60 14.69 1.59 -3.60
C ILE A 60 13.93 2.94 -3.77
N PRO A 61 12.65 2.91 -4.19
CA PRO A 61 11.84 4.11 -4.32
C PRO A 61 11.72 4.86 -3.01
N ARG A 62 11.99 6.16 -3.04
CA ARG A 62 11.97 7.03 -1.86
C ARG A 62 11.74 8.48 -2.23
N LEU A 63 11.05 9.20 -1.36
CA LEU A 63 10.82 10.63 -1.49
C LEU A 63 11.71 11.37 -0.49
N LYS A 64 12.52 12.31 -1.00
CA LYS A 64 13.31 13.21 -0.17
C LYS A 64 12.54 14.50 0.06
N LEU A 65 12.15 14.73 1.31
CA LEU A 65 11.49 15.96 1.77
C LEU A 65 12.46 16.70 2.69
N GLY A 66 13.43 17.40 2.10
CA GLY A 66 14.56 17.97 2.84
C GLY A 66 15.38 16.89 3.54
N LYS A 67 15.46 16.94 4.88
CA LYS A 67 16.13 15.92 5.71
C LYS A 67 15.30 14.65 5.91
N TYR A 68 14.01 14.68 5.57
CA TYR A 68 13.12 13.55 5.82
C TYR A 68 13.10 12.61 4.63
N LEU A 69 13.20 11.32 4.94
CA LEU A 69 12.97 10.26 3.98
C LEU A 69 11.55 9.71 4.18
N ARG A 70 10.84 9.56 3.07
CA ARG A 70 9.50 8.99 3.03
C ARG A 70 9.39 7.90 1.98
N PHE A 71 8.49 6.96 2.24
CA PHE A 71 8.24 5.81 1.40
C PHE A 71 6.76 5.71 1.13
N GLU A 72 6.43 5.44 -0.12
CA GLU A 72 5.09 5.01 -0.51
C GLU A 72 5.06 3.49 -0.50
N PRO A 73 4.29 2.84 0.39
CA PRO A 73 4.38 1.40 0.61
C PRO A 73 4.13 0.58 -0.65
N VAL A 74 3.12 0.96 -1.43
CA VAL A 74 2.72 0.26 -2.66
C VAL A 74 3.88 0.25 -3.66
N VAL A 75 4.48 1.41 -3.91
CA VAL A 75 5.60 1.56 -4.86
C VAL A 75 6.84 0.78 -4.41
N VAL A 76 7.14 0.77 -3.11
CA VAL A 76 8.26 -0.02 -2.58
C VAL A 76 8.02 -1.52 -2.73
N LEU A 77 6.81 -2.01 -2.41
CA LEU A 77 6.47 -3.42 -2.56
C LEU A 77 6.49 -3.88 -4.03
N GLU A 78 6.01 -3.04 -4.95
CA GLU A 78 6.12 -3.30 -6.38
C GLU A 78 7.57 -3.38 -6.83
N TRP A 79 8.43 -2.47 -6.37
CA TRP A 79 9.86 -2.53 -6.66
C TRP A 79 10.48 -3.85 -6.16
N ILE A 80 10.17 -4.30 -4.93
CA ILE A 80 10.65 -5.59 -4.41
C ILE A 80 10.21 -6.74 -5.32
N ARG A 81 8.93 -6.77 -5.71
CA ARG A 81 8.39 -7.81 -6.60
C ARG A 81 9.13 -7.87 -7.93
N ARG A 82 9.46 -6.71 -8.52
CA ARG A 82 10.25 -6.65 -9.77
C ARG A 82 11.67 -7.22 -9.59
N GLN A 83 12.33 -6.90 -8.48
CA GLN A 83 13.67 -7.43 -8.19
C GLN A 83 13.65 -8.95 -8.01
N THR A 84 12.65 -9.49 -7.31
CA THR A 84 12.51 -10.94 -7.11
C THR A 84 12.16 -11.68 -8.40
N ALA A 85 11.33 -11.09 -9.27
CA ALA A 85 11.00 -11.67 -10.57
C ALA A 85 12.20 -11.68 -11.54
N ALA A 86 13.02 -10.62 -11.54
CA ALA A 86 14.21 -10.54 -12.39
C ALA A 86 15.33 -11.50 -11.98
N GLY A 87 15.37 -11.94 -10.72
CA GLY A 87 16.32 -12.94 -10.22
C GLY A 87 15.90 -14.40 -10.42
N MET A 88 14.70 -14.65 -10.96
CA MET A 88 14.17 -16.00 -11.30
C MET A 88 14.19 -16.26 -12.81
N GLY A 89 15.20 -15.73 -13.51
CA GLY A 89 15.43 -15.93 -14.95
C GLY A 89 16.87 -16.33 -15.23
#